data_AF-A0A2M7UX25-F1
#
_entry.id   AF-A0A2M7UX25-F1
#
_cell.length_a   1.000
_cell.length_b   1.000
_cell.length_c   1.000
_cell.angle_alpha   90.00
_cell.angle_beta   90.00
_cell.angle_gamma   90.00
#
_symmetry.space_group_name_H-M   'P 1'
#
loop_
_entity.id
_entity.type
_entity.pdbx_description
1 polymer ?
#
loop_
_entity_poly.entity_id
_entity_poly.type
_entity_poly.pdbx_seq_one_letter_code
_entity_poly.pdbx_strand_id
1 'polypeptide(L)'
;MAKIIKIILFLILLGAIIFAFIQREKVITLIKGLLGEKEEIACTADWNPVCGVDNKTYSNECFAKAAKVQVAFKGECAPNITPQINNEVFCDKNEDCACGKHKVTGDCFFGNKSYVNTSQQCPDFCSGIAGHLTIICVNNKCEQVVR
;
A
#
# COMPACT_ATOMS: atom_id res chain seq x y z
N MET A 1 10.29 59.67 -48.32
CA MET A 1 11.25 58.64 -47.86
C MET A 1 11.34 58.55 -46.34
N ALA A 2 11.64 59.63 -45.60
CA ALA A 2 11.79 59.59 -44.13
C ALA A 2 10.55 59.11 -43.32
N LYS A 3 9.32 59.41 -43.77
CA LYS A 3 8.08 58.95 -43.11
C LYS A 3 7.90 57.42 -43.18
N ILE A 4 8.24 56.81 -44.32
CA ILE A 4 8.13 55.36 -44.54
C ILE A 4 9.14 54.62 -43.65
N ILE A 5 10.36 55.15 -43.53
CA ILE A 5 11.42 54.60 -42.66
C ILE A 5 10.99 54.60 -41.19
N LYS A 6 10.34 55.67 -40.72
CA LYS A 6 9.81 55.75 -39.34
C LYS A 6 8.70 54.72 -39.07
N ILE A 7 7.82 54.48 -40.05
CA ILE A 7 6.76 53.46 -39.94
C ILE A 7 7.36 52.06 -39.87
N ILE A 8 8.34 51.76 -40.72
CA ILE A 8 9.03 50.46 -40.74
C ILE A 8 9.75 50.21 -39.40
N LEU A 9 10.47 51.20 -38.88
CA LEU A 9 11.14 51.11 -37.58
C LEU A 9 10.15 50.87 -36.42
N PHE A 10 8.99 51.52 -36.45
CA PHE A 10 7.95 51.33 -35.44
C PHE A 10 7.35 49.92 -35.47
N LEU A 11 7.09 49.38 -36.67
CA LEU A 11 6.59 48.01 -36.84
C LEU A 11 7.61 46.95 -36.38
N ILE A 12 8.90 47.16 -36.65
CA ILE A 12 9.98 46.28 -36.15
C ILE A 12 10.04 46.32 -34.62
N LEU A 13 9.94 47.51 -34.02
CA LEU A 13 9.97 47.67 -32.56
C LEU A 13 8.77 46.97 -31.90
N LEU A 14 7.57 47.16 -32.45
CA LEU A 14 6.36 46.48 -31.98
C LEU A 14 6.47 44.96 -32.11
N GLY A 15 6.99 44.46 -33.24
CA GLY A 15 7.22 43.03 -33.45
C GLY A 15 8.21 42.43 -32.43
N ALA A 16 9.29 43.14 -32.12
CA ALA A 16 10.27 42.71 -31.12
C ALA A 16 9.67 42.68 -29.69
N ILE A 17 8.84 43.67 -29.35
CA ILE A 17 8.13 43.73 -28.06
C ILE A 17 7.14 42.55 -27.95
N ILE A 18 6.30 42.34 -28.96
CA ILE A 18 5.34 41.23 -29.00
C ILE A 18 6.06 39.87 -28.89
N PHE A 19 7.14 39.69 -29.64
CA PHE A 19 7.95 38.46 -29.55
C PHE A 19 8.51 38.25 -28.15
N ALA A 20 9.04 39.30 -27.50
CA ALA A 20 9.54 39.22 -26.13
C ALA A 20 8.46 38.86 -25.10
N PHE A 21 7.22 39.36 -25.27
CA PHE A 21 6.08 38.97 -24.45
C PHE A 21 5.69 37.50 -24.65
N ILE A 22 5.65 37.03 -25.90
CA ILE A 22 5.35 35.62 -26.24
C ILE A 22 6.41 34.68 -25.65
N GLN A 23 7.70 35.07 -25.64
CA GLN A 23 8.76 34.27 -25.02
C GLN A 23 8.61 34.20 -23.49
N ARG A 24 8.08 35.24 -22.81
CA ARG A 24 7.84 35.20 -21.36
C ARG A 24 6.77 34.18 -20.97
N GLU A 25 5.65 34.12 -21.70
CA GLU A 25 4.56 33.16 -21.38
C GLU A 25 5.00 31.70 -21.51
N LYS A 26 5.77 31.37 -22.55
CA LYS A 26 6.31 30.01 -22.76
C LYS A 26 7.30 29.63 -21.67
N VAL A 27 8.19 30.55 -21.27
CA VAL A 27 9.17 30.31 -20.20
C VAL A 27 8.48 30.11 -18.84
N ILE A 28 7.43 30.89 -18.53
CA ILE A 28 6.65 30.73 -17.30
C ILE A 28 5.97 29.36 -17.25
N THR A 29 5.40 28.91 -18.36
CA THR A 29 4.78 27.57 -18.46
C THR A 29 5.80 26.45 -18.24
N LEU A 30 7.01 26.61 -18.78
CA LEU A 30 8.11 25.66 -18.60
C LEU A 30 8.56 25.57 -17.13
N ILE A 31 8.70 26.72 -16.46
CA ILE A 31 9.13 26.79 -15.06
C ILE A 31 8.08 26.17 -14.13
N LYS A 32 6.79 26.38 -14.39
CA LYS A 32 5.71 25.73 -13.62
C LYS A 32 5.77 24.20 -13.69
N GLY A 33 6.09 23.64 -14.87
CA GLY A 33 6.28 22.20 -15.04
C GLY A 33 7.50 21.65 -14.29
N LEU A 34 8.59 22.42 -14.22
CA LEU A 34 9.82 22.04 -13.50
C LEU A 34 9.68 22.13 -11.98
N LEU A 35 8.92 23.09 -11.48
CA LEU A 35 8.76 23.32 -10.04
C LEU A 35 7.69 22.44 -9.39
N GLY A 36 6.93 21.68 -10.18
CA GLY A 36 5.94 20.72 -9.68
C GLY A 36 4.96 21.36 -8.69
N GLU A 37 3.91 22.01 -9.18
CA GLU A 37 2.83 22.48 -8.31
C GLU A 37 2.24 21.29 -7.54
N LYS A 38 2.61 21.20 -6.26
CA LYS A 38 1.98 20.31 -5.29
C LYS A 38 0.61 20.90 -5.01
N GLU A 39 -0.40 20.41 -5.72
CA GLU A 39 -1.79 20.74 -5.44
C GLU A 39 -2.09 20.30 -3.99
N GLU A 40 -2.22 21.27 -3.09
CA GLU A 40 -2.57 21.00 -1.69
C GLU A 40 -4.06 20.65 -1.64
N ILE A 41 -4.36 19.34 -1.65
CA ILE A 41 -5.72 18.85 -1.45
C ILE A 41 -6.06 18.96 0.03
N ALA A 42 -6.99 19.85 0.37
CA ALA A 42 -7.60 19.88 1.69
C ALA A 42 -8.57 18.70 1.86
N CYS A 43 -8.33 17.84 2.85
CA CYS A 43 -9.17 16.70 3.18
C CYS A 43 -9.81 16.86 4.56
N THR A 44 -11.04 16.35 4.73
CA THR A 44 -11.63 16.24 6.06
C THR A 44 -10.92 15.16 6.87
N ALA A 45 -10.95 15.28 8.20
CA ALA A 45 -10.36 14.31 9.11
C ALA A 45 -11.31 13.12 9.40
N ASP A 46 -12.35 12.92 8.59
CA ASP A 46 -13.33 11.85 8.78
C ASP A 46 -12.66 10.49 8.56
N TRP A 47 -12.96 9.54 9.45
CA TRP A 47 -12.48 8.17 9.35
C TRP A 47 -13.46 7.33 8.52
N ASN A 48 -13.13 7.14 7.23
CA ASN A 48 -13.86 6.31 6.28
C ASN A 48 -12.83 5.53 5.44
N PRO A 49 -12.14 4.54 6.04
CA PRO A 49 -10.88 4.03 5.51
C PRO A 49 -11.03 3.36 4.15
N VAL A 50 -9.97 3.44 3.34
CA VAL A 50 -9.85 2.78 2.04
C VAL A 50 -8.47 2.12 1.92
N CYS A 51 -8.41 0.98 1.22
CA CYS A 51 -7.15 0.32 0.89
C CYS A 51 -6.67 0.78 -0.48
N GLY A 52 -5.46 1.32 -0.55
CA GLY A 52 -4.82 1.71 -1.80
C GLY A 52 -4.27 0.50 -2.57
N VAL A 53 -4.06 0.66 -3.89
CA VAL A 53 -3.36 -0.34 -4.72
C VAL A 53 -1.90 -0.58 -4.30
N ASP A 54 -1.37 0.26 -3.40
CA ASP A 54 -0.05 0.14 -2.79
C ASP A 54 -0.07 -0.61 -1.43
N ASN A 55 -1.19 -1.25 -1.09
CA ASN A 55 -1.43 -1.96 0.18
C ASN A 55 -1.27 -1.07 1.43
N LYS A 56 -1.55 0.23 1.32
CA LYS A 56 -1.64 1.14 2.47
C LYS A 56 -3.09 1.56 2.73
N THR A 57 -3.44 1.57 4.02
CA THR A 57 -4.70 2.15 4.48
C THR A 57 -4.61 3.66 4.49
N TYR A 58 -5.57 4.33 3.87
CA TYR A 58 -5.76 5.78 3.92
C TYR A 58 -7.00 6.10 4.76
N SER A 59 -6.95 7.18 5.56
CA SER A 59 -8.05 7.56 6.47
C SER A 59 -9.39 7.76 5.75
N ASN A 60 -9.34 8.23 4.50
CA ASN A 60 -10.46 8.30 3.57
C ASN A 60 -9.97 8.42 2.12
N GLU A 61 -10.92 8.38 1.18
CA GLU A 61 -10.66 8.47 -0.27
C GLU A 61 -9.98 9.78 -0.69
N CYS A 62 -10.21 10.89 0.03
CA CYS A 62 -9.53 12.16 -0.24
C CYS A 62 -8.03 12.04 0.01
N PHE A 63 -7.62 11.42 1.13
CA PHE A 63 -6.21 11.20 1.42
C PHE A 63 -5.53 10.25 0.42
N ALA A 64 -6.22 9.22 -0.06
CA ALA A 64 -5.71 8.35 -1.13
C ALA A 64 -5.47 9.13 -2.43
N LYS A 65 -6.42 9.99 -2.81
CA LYS A 65 -6.31 10.87 -3.98
C LYS A 65 -5.18 11.90 -3.82
N ALA A 66 -5.03 12.50 -2.65
CA ALA A 66 -3.95 13.45 -2.34
C ALA A 66 -2.56 12.78 -2.44
N ALA A 67 -2.47 11.51 -2.09
CA ALA A 67 -1.27 10.70 -2.29
C ALA A 67 -1.11 10.17 -3.73
N LYS A 68 -2.05 10.48 -4.65
CA LYS A 68 -2.09 9.97 -6.03
C LYS A 68 -2.13 8.44 -6.11
N VAL A 69 -2.80 7.81 -5.14
CA VAL A 69 -2.99 6.35 -5.08
C VAL A 69 -4.44 6.00 -5.40
N GLN A 70 -4.64 5.03 -6.29
CA GLN A 70 -5.96 4.51 -6.61
C GLN A 70 -6.48 3.65 -5.45
N VAL A 71 -7.78 3.74 -5.18
CA VAL A 71 -8.45 2.88 -4.20
C VAL A 71 -8.64 1.49 -4.81
N ALA A 72 -8.15 0.46 -4.13
CA ALA A 72 -8.41 -0.93 -4.46
C ALA A 72 -9.79 -1.36 -3.96
N PHE A 73 -10.11 -1.09 -2.68
CA PHE A 73 -11.41 -1.38 -2.09
C PHE A 73 -11.70 -0.51 -0.86
N LYS A 74 -12.97 -0.43 -0.45
CA LYS A 74 -13.41 0.27 0.76
C LYS A 74 -13.09 -0.55 2.02
N GLY A 75 -12.71 0.13 3.10
CA GLY A 75 -12.21 -0.49 4.33
C GLY A 75 -10.69 -0.39 4.43
N GLU A 76 -10.15 -0.72 5.60
CA GLU A 76 -8.71 -0.80 5.79
C GLU A 76 -8.12 -1.91 4.93
N CYS A 77 -6.86 -1.78 4.51
CA CYS A 77 -6.15 -2.94 4.00
C CYS A 77 -6.15 -4.03 5.08
N ALA A 78 -6.28 -5.28 4.67
CA ALA A 78 -5.91 -6.38 5.55
C ALA A 78 -4.52 -6.05 6.12
N PRO A 79 -4.28 -6.23 7.43
CA PRO A 79 -2.96 -6.01 7.98
C PRO A 79 -1.99 -6.74 7.06
N ASN A 80 -0.97 -6.01 6.57
CA ASN A 80 0.19 -6.67 6.00
C ASN A 80 0.68 -7.58 7.13
N ILE A 81 0.23 -8.83 7.11
CA ILE A 81 1.06 -9.96 7.40
C ILE A 81 2.19 -9.79 6.38
N THR A 82 3.15 -8.93 6.73
CA THR A 82 4.53 -9.15 6.34
C THR A 82 4.73 -10.64 6.51
N PRO A 83 5.34 -11.35 5.55
CA PRO A 83 5.43 -12.77 5.67
C PRO A 83 6.23 -13.13 6.92
N GLN A 84 5.52 -13.35 8.03
CA GLN A 84 5.87 -14.23 9.14
C GLN A 84 5.67 -15.69 8.69
N ILE A 85 5.55 -15.92 7.37
CA ILE A 85 5.26 -17.21 6.73
C ILE A 85 6.36 -18.24 7.03
N ASN A 86 7.51 -17.81 7.54
CA ASN A 86 8.56 -18.70 7.99
C ASN A 86 8.32 -19.12 9.44
N ASN A 87 7.92 -18.19 10.32
CA ASN A 87 7.95 -18.41 11.77
C ASN A 87 6.68 -19.06 12.32
N GLU A 88 5.54 -18.86 11.65
CA GLU A 88 4.26 -19.39 12.13
C GLU A 88 4.21 -20.92 12.11
N VAL A 89 4.97 -21.56 11.21
CA VAL A 89 5.06 -23.02 11.09
C VAL A 89 6.45 -23.55 11.44
N PHE A 90 7.43 -22.70 11.73
CA PHE A 90 8.79 -23.14 12.07
C PHE A 90 8.86 -23.77 13.47
N CYS A 91 9.70 -24.79 13.61
CA CYS A 91 9.97 -25.46 14.88
C CYS A 91 11.41 -25.94 14.94
N ASP A 92 11.97 -25.99 16.14
CA ASP A 92 13.26 -26.65 16.40
C ASP A 92 13.04 -28.07 16.96
N LYS A 93 11.92 -28.28 17.67
CA LYS A 93 11.51 -29.55 18.27
C LYS A 93 10.00 -29.71 18.31
N ASN A 94 9.53 -30.92 18.59
CA ASN A 94 8.10 -31.25 18.59
C ASN A 94 7.28 -30.39 19.56
N GLU A 95 7.84 -30.01 20.71
CA GLU A 95 7.15 -29.19 21.72
C GLU A 95 7.00 -27.72 21.30
N ASP A 96 7.57 -27.32 20.17
CA ASP A 96 7.30 -26.02 19.57
C ASP A 96 6.04 -26.03 18.72
N CYS A 97 5.59 -27.20 18.28
CA CYS A 97 4.36 -27.34 17.53
C CYS A 97 3.15 -27.45 18.46
N ALA A 98 2.10 -26.71 18.12
CA ALA A 98 0.83 -26.71 18.82
C ALA A 98 -0.32 -26.65 17.82
N CYS A 99 -1.52 -26.97 18.29
CA CYS A 99 -2.74 -26.84 17.51
C CYS A 99 -3.85 -26.24 18.38
N GLY A 100 -4.67 -25.39 17.78
CA GLY A 100 -5.66 -24.57 18.47
C GLY A 100 -6.16 -23.47 17.54
N LYS A 101 -6.45 -22.28 18.09
CA LYS A 101 -6.82 -21.11 17.29
C LYS A 101 -5.63 -20.21 17.00
N HIS A 102 -5.52 -19.68 15.78
CA HIS A 102 -4.51 -18.70 15.42
C HIS A 102 -4.73 -17.42 16.23
N LYS A 103 -3.67 -16.91 16.88
CA LYS A 103 -3.79 -15.76 17.80
C LYS A 103 -4.25 -14.46 17.12
N VAL A 104 -4.02 -14.32 15.82
CA VAL A 104 -4.39 -13.12 15.05
C VAL A 104 -5.74 -13.30 14.36
N THR A 105 -5.92 -14.39 13.61
CA THR A 105 -7.13 -14.56 12.79
C THR A 105 -8.28 -15.24 13.53
N GLY A 106 -7.99 -16.00 14.59
CA GLY A 106 -8.99 -16.75 15.36
C GLY A 106 -9.45 -18.06 14.71
N ASP A 107 -8.94 -18.38 13.52
CA ASP A 107 -9.21 -19.62 12.80
C ASP A 107 -8.49 -20.82 13.42
N CYS A 108 -8.97 -22.05 13.17
CA CYS A 108 -8.23 -23.23 13.57
C CYS A 108 -6.92 -23.35 12.77
N PHE A 109 -5.82 -23.55 13.48
CA PHE A 109 -4.47 -23.48 12.94
C PHE A 109 -3.52 -24.39 13.73
N PHE A 110 -2.54 -24.96 13.02
CA PHE A 110 -1.42 -25.69 13.62
C PHE A 110 -0.11 -25.04 13.18
N GLY A 111 0.85 -25.00 14.09
CA GLY A 111 2.13 -24.34 13.84
C GLY A 111 2.91 -24.11 15.13
N ASN A 112 3.84 -23.17 15.08
CA ASN A 112 4.61 -22.75 16.24
C ASN A 112 3.69 -22.22 17.34
N LYS A 113 3.82 -22.76 18.55
CA LYS A 113 3.03 -22.42 19.75
C LYS A 113 2.94 -20.93 20.06
N SER A 114 3.92 -20.14 19.59
CA SER A 114 3.91 -18.68 19.74
C SER A 114 2.74 -18.02 19.02
N TYR A 115 2.18 -18.66 18.00
CA TYR A 115 1.07 -18.17 17.16
C TYR A 115 -0.24 -18.93 17.40
N VAL A 116 -0.22 -19.95 18.25
CA VAL A 116 -1.39 -20.79 18.55
C VAL A 116 -1.91 -20.51 19.95
N ASN A 117 -3.21 -20.28 20.08
CA ASN A 117 -3.94 -20.32 21.34
C ASN A 117 -4.40 -21.75 21.62
N THR A 118 -3.67 -22.45 22.49
CA THR A 118 -3.93 -23.84 22.89
C THR A 118 -5.09 -23.99 23.88
N SER A 119 -5.52 -22.90 24.51
CA SER A 119 -6.66 -22.92 25.43
C SER A 119 -8.00 -23.01 24.70
N GLN A 120 -8.02 -22.73 23.39
CA GLN A 120 -9.22 -22.81 22.56
C GLN A 120 -9.21 -24.09 21.73
N GLN A 121 -10.29 -24.86 21.83
CA GLN A 121 -10.37 -26.20 21.26
C GLN A 121 -10.73 -26.15 19.75
N CYS A 122 -9.93 -26.86 18.95
CA CYS A 122 -10.17 -27.19 17.54
C CYS A 122 -10.02 -28.71 17.32
N PRO A 123 -10.85 -29.56 17.97
CA PRO A 123 -10.61 -31.00 18.10
C PRO A 123 -10.58 -31.74 16.76
N ASP A 124 -11.59 -31.54 15.91
CA ASP A 124 -11.66 -32.19 14.59
C ASP A 124 -10.49 -31.81 13.68
N PHE A 125 -10.02 -30.58 13.78
CA PHE A 125 -8.90 -30.07 12.99
C PHE A 125 -7.56 -30.61 13.49
N CYS A 126 -7.35 -30.62 14.82
CA CYS A 126 -6.08 -31.04 15.42
C CYS A 126 -5.88 -32.55 15.39
N SER A 127 -6.91 -33.31 15.72
CA SER A 127 -6.85 -34.77 15.84
C SER A 127 -7.38 -35.50 14.60
N GLY A 128 -8.05 -34.79 13.69
CA GLY A 128 -8.80 -35.39 12.59
C GLY A 128 -10.10 -36.03 13.07
N ILE A 129 -11.04 -36.27 12.15
CA ILE A 129 -12.33 -36.92 12.45
C ILE A 129 -12.13 -38.28 13.13
N ALA A 130 -11.05 -39.00 12.76
CA ALA A 130 -10.73 -40.31 13.32
C ALA A 130 -9.80 -40.26 14.54
N GLY A 131 -9.32 -39.08 14.97
CA GLY A 131 -8.48 -38.94 16.17
C GLY A 131 -7.04 -39.44 16.03
N HIS A 132 -6.58 -39.74 14.81
CA HIS A 132 -5.26 -40.34 14.54
C HIS A 132 -4.19 -39.32 14.12
N LEU A 133 -4.50 -38.03 14.10
CA LEU A 133 -3.54 -37.01 13.68
C LEU A 133 -2.76 -36.46 14.86
N THR A 134 -1.46 -36.24 14.66
CA THR A 134 -0.57 -35.56 15.60
C THR A 134 0.26 -34.51 14.86
N ILE A 135 0.55 -33.40 15.53
CA ILE A 135 1.41 -32.35 14.97
C ILE A 135 2.82 -32.53 15.52
N ILE A 136 3.80 -32.70 14.64
CA ILE A 136 5.21 -32.88 15.00
C ILE A 136 6.11 -31.98 14.15
N CYS A 137 7.34 -31.79 14.59
CA CYS A 137 8.34 -31.04 13.85
C CYS A 137 9.06 -31.95 12.86
N VAL A 138 8.90 -31.70 11.57
CA VAL A 138 9.57 -32.39 10.46
C VAL A 138 10.29 -31.35 9.62
N ASN A 139 11.59 -31.52 9.40
CA ASN A 139 12.39 -30.60 8.58
C ASN A 139 12.25 -29.11 8.98
N ASN A 140 12.27 -28.83 10.29
CA ASN A 140 12.05 -27.51 10.90
C ASN A 140 10.68 -26.89 10.62
N LYS A 141 9.67 -27.70 10.31
CA LYS A 141 8.29 -27.26 10.11
C LYS A 141 7.31 -28.15 10.87
N CYS A 142 6.30 -27.53 11.45
CA CYS A 142 5.19 -28.25 12.06
C CYS A 142 4.34 -28.89 10.97
N GLU A 143 4.30 -30.22 10.98
CA GLU A 143 3.52 -31.02 10.05
C GLU A 143 2.52 -31.90 10.81
N GLN A 144 1.39 -32.16 10.17
CA GLN A 144 0.38 -33.07 10.69
C GLN A 144 0.61 -34.46 10.11
N VAL A 145 0.90 -35.44 10.98
CA VAL A 145 1.18 -36.82 10.60
C VAL A 145 0.18 -37.76 11.24
N VAL A 146 -0.01 -38.93 10.62
CA VAL A 146 -0.82 -40.01 11.20
C VAL A 146 0.02 -40.75 12.23
N ARG A 147 -0.50 -40.92 13.44
CA ARG A 147 0.12 -41.69 14.52
C ARG A 147 -0.06 -43.20 14.34
#